data_AF-A0AAU3DAK8-F1
#
_entry.id   AF-A0AAU3DAK8-F1
#
_cell.length_a   1.000
_cell.length_b   1.000
_cell.length_c   1.000
_cell.angle_alpha   90.00
_cell.angle_beta   90.00
_cell.angle_gamma   90.00
#
_symmetry.space_group_name_H-M   'P 1'
#
loop_
_entity.id
_entity.type
_entity.pdbx_description
1 polymer ?
#
loop_
_entity_poly.entity_id
_entity_poly.type
_entity_poly.pdbx_seq_one_letter_code
_entity_poly.pdbx_strand_id
1 'polypeptide(L)'
;MTELIHVQPARPQLRDFARWATVQTPKIGTVGVAVFGVPPDLYVEAPEELLIGATVDGHRYVSPVEDAAEQGAGPRLLGCGLCYEEGGEEVHPHPECTEGVELLGVAAPDAFTGPGEPEADAAAMVAATPPEMVERAMTAALLATDLAASNAAGGGDGSDRSDPGHDTGPADRPDEGGGDEHAAGGDSTGPFPCNRCARSFRTERGRDSHRRQVHQEV
;
A
#
# COMPACT_ATOMS: atom_id res chain seq x y z
N MET A 1 -4.87 22.07 -21.03
CA MET A 1 -4.56 21.95 -19.59
C MET A 1 -4.53 20.46 -19.32
N THR A 2 -3.40 19.91 -18.91
CA THR A 2 -3.28 18.47 -18.66
C THR A 2 -4.06 18.15 -17.39
N GLU A 3 -5.02 17.23 -17.50
CA GLU A 3 -5.75 16.71 -16.35
C GLU A 3 -4.80 15.89 -15.47
N LEU A 4 -4.88 16.07 -14.15
CA LEU A 4 -4.03 15.40 -13.17
C LEU A 4 -4.91 14.72 -12.13
N ILE A 5 -4.63 13.45 -11.90
CA ILE A 5 -5.25 12.63 -10.85
C ILE A 5 -4.50 12.90 -9.54
N HIS A 6 -5.22 13.24 -8.48
CA HIS A 6 -4.63 13.53 -7.17
C HIS A 6 -4.51 12.23 -6.38
N VAL A 7 -3.29 11.72 -6.23
CA VAL A 7 -3.04 10.52 -5.46
C VAL A 7 -2.41 10.89 -4.12
N GLN A 8 -3.05 10.47 -3.03
CA GLN A 8 -2.56 10.58 -1.66
C GLN A 8 -2.23 9.17 -1.13
N PRO A 9 -0.96 8.74 -1.19
CA PRO A 9 -0.56 7.40 -0.72
C PRO A 9 -0.76 7.24 0.78
N ALA A 10 -0.96 6.00 1.24
CA ALA A 10 -0.96 5.72 2.66
C ALA A 10 0.40 6.07 3.28
N ARG A 11 0.42 6.51 4.55
CA ARG A 11 1.66 6.86 5.26
C ARG A 11 2.81 5.84 5.12
N PRO A 12 2.58 4.52 5.26
CA PRO A 12 3.67 3.55 5.11
C PRO A 12 4.23 3.48 3.67
N GLN A 13 3.39 3.69 2.66
CA GLN A 13 3.77 3.61 1.23
C GLN A 13 4.33 4.91 0.68
N LEU A 14 4.20 6.03 1.40
CA LEU A 14 4.54 7.36 0.90
C LEU A 14 6.00 7.47 0.40
N ARG A 15 6.94 6.79 1.06
CA ARG A 15 8.35 6.78 0.64
C ARG A 15 8.56 6.03 -0.67
N ASP A 16 7.89 4.90 -0.84
CA ASP A 16 8.03 4.05 -2.03
C ASP A 16 7.30 4.65 -3.22
N PHE A 17 6.12 5.25 -2.98
CA PHE A 17 5.42 6.05 -3.99
C PHE A 17 6.26 7.23 -4.46
N ALA A 18 6.89 7.98 -3.54
CA ALA A 18 7.78 9.08 -3.90
C ALA A 18 8.98 8.60 -4.74
N ARG A 19 9.54 7.42 -4.42
CA ARG A 19 10.62 6.83 -5.22
C ARG A 19 10.15 6.49 -6.63
N TRP A 20 9.02 5.79 -6.76
CA TRP A 20 8.42 5.49 -8.06
C TRP A 20 8.15 6.77 -8.87
N ALA A 21 7.51 7.77 -8.26
CA ALA A 21 7.18 9.04 -8.90
C ALA A 21 8.40 9.79 -9.46
N THR A 22 9.56 9.67 -8.81
CA THR A 22 10.80 10.34 -9.26
C THR A 22 11.47 9.70 -10.47
N VAL A 23 11.15 8.45 -10.79
CA VAL A 23 11.71 7.72 -11.94
C VAL A 23 10.90 7.99 -13.23
N GLN A 24 9.66 8.48 -13.09
CA GLN A 24 8.77 8.69 -14.21
C GLN A 24 9.21 9.81 -15.16
N THR A 25 8.85 9.67 -16.44
CA THR A 25 9.08 10.67 -17.49
C THR A 25 7.78 10.92 -18.26
N PRO A 26 7.09 12.06 -18.06
CA PRO A 26 7.51 13.21 -17.26
C PRO A 26 7.53 12.92 -15.76
N LYS A 27 8.37 13.65 -15.02
CA LYS A 27 8.47 13.50 -13.57
C LYS A 27 7.16 13.90 -12.91
N ILE A 28 6.63 13.02 -12.08
CA ILE A 28 5.41 13.28 -11.30
C ILE A 28 5.73 14.31 -10.21
N GLY A 29 4.95 15.38 -10.16
CA GLY A 29 5.09 16.45 -9.17
C GLY A 29 4.18 16.25 -7.96
N THR A 30 4.52 16.90 -6.85
CA THR A 30 3.64 17.03 -5.68
C THR A 30 2.78 18.29 -5.83
N VAL A 31 1.48 18.14 -5.65
CA VAL A 31 0.49 19.24 -5.69
C VAL A 31 0.07 19.69 -4.29
N GLY A 32 0.43 18.93 -3.25
CA GLY A 32 0.17 19.27 -1.86
C GLY A 32 1.04 18.48 -0.88
N VAL A 33 0.79 18.65 0.42
CA VAL A 33 1.46 17.87 1.47
C VAL A 33 1.00 16.42 1.35
N ALA A 34 1.89 15.55 0.86
CA ALA A 34 1.62 14.14 0.57
C ALA A 34 0.61 13.86 -0.57
N VAL A 35 0.33 14.84 -1.43
CA VAL A 35 -0.53 14.65 -2.62
C VAL A 35 0.29 14.80 -3.89
N PHE A 36 0.21 13.81 -4.76
CA PHE A 36 0.92 13.75 -6.05
C PHE A 36 -0.07 14.00 -7.18
N GLY A 37 0.32 14.84 -8.14
CA GLY A 37 -0.45 15.07 -9.36
C GLY A 37 0.05 14.11 -10.44
N VAL A 38 -0.68 13.02 -10.66
CA VAL A 38 -0.30 11.94 -11.57
C VAL A 38 -1.07 12.10 -12.89
N PRO A 39 -0.40 12.19 -14.04
CA PRO A 39 -1.08 12.12 -15.34
C PRO A 39 -1.83 10.79 -15.50
N PRO A 40 -3.02 10.77 -16.13
CA PRO A 40 -3.81 9.55 -16.31
C PRO A 40 -3.04 8.38 -16.93
N ASP A 41 -2.18 8.67 -17.90
CA ASP A 41 -1.38 7.63 -18.57
C ASP A 41 -0.38 6.95 -17.63
N LEU A 42 0.21 7.70 -16.70
CA LEU A 42 1.16 7.18 -15.71
C LEU A 42 0.48 6.52 -14.51
N TYR A 43 -0.79 6.85 -14.26
CA TYR A 43 -1.55 6.25 -13.16
C TYR A 43 -1.78 4.75 -13.39
N VAL A 44 -2.00 4.33 -14.65
CA VAL A 44 -2.17 2.92 -15.01
C VAL A 44 -0.88 2.10 -14.80
N GLU A 45 0.28 2.76 -14.83
CA GLU A 45 1.59 2.13 -14.58
C GLU A 45 1.97 2.12 -13.09
N ALA A 46 1.16 2.73 -12.22
CA ALA A 46 1.43 2.74 -10.79
C ALA A 46 1.26 1.32 -10.23
N PRO A 47 2.27 0.77 -9.52
CA PRO A 47 2.15 -0.51 -8.86
C PRO A 47 0.99 -0.48 -7.86
N GLU A 48 0.13 -1.48 -7.95
CA GLU A 48 -1.08 -1.58 -7.15
C GLU A 48 -0.77 -1.58 -5.65
N GLU A 49 0.35 -2.18 -5.24
CA GLU A 49 0.79 -2.24 -3.84
C GLU A 49 1.05 -0.86 -3.23
N LEU A 50 1.36 0.13 -4.07
CA LEU A 50 1.53 1.51 -3.66
C LEU A 50 0.22 2.30 -3.60
N LEU A 51 -0.84 1.76 -4.21
CA LEU A 51 -2.19 2.33 -4.21
C LEU A 51 -3.09 1.72 -3.13
N ILE A 52 -2.77 0.54 -2.58
CA ILE A 52 -3.57 -0.10 -1.52
C ILE A 52 -3.66 0.83 -0.30
N GLY A 53 -4.87 1.33 0.00
CA GLY A 53 -5.12 2.26 1.10
C GLY A 53 -4.77 3.72 0.80
N ALA A 54 -4.39 4.04 -0.44
CA ALA A 54 -4.29 5.41 -0.92
C ALA A 54 -5.68 6.02 -1.17
N THR A 55 -5.72 7.35 -1.25
CA THR A 55 -6.90 8.11 -1.67
C THR A 55 -6.61 8.73 -3.04
N VAL A 56 -7.47 8.47 -4.02
CA VAL A 56 -7.40 8.95 -5.41
C VAL A 56 -8.56 9.90 -5.64
N ASP A 57 -8.26 11.18 -5.90
CA ASP A 57 -9.23 12.27 -6.04
C ASP A 57 -10.27 12.33 -4.90
N GLY A 58 -9.86 11.99 -3.68
CA GLY A 58 -10.73 11.97 -2.50
C GLY A 58 -11.43 10.64 -2.23
N HIS A 59 -11.33 9.67 -3.13
CA HIS A 59 -11.91 8.33 -2.99
C HIS A 59 -10.85 7.30 -2.57
N ARG A 60 -11.18 6.38 -1.66
CA ARG A 60 -10.27 5.28 -1.32
C ARG A 60 -10.04 4.42 -2.56
N TYR A 61 -8.79 4.13 -2.87
CA TYR A 61 -8.47 3.17 -3.91
C TYR A 61 -8.97 1.77 -3.52
N VAL A 62 -9.67 1.12 -4.45
CA VAL A 62 -10.13 -0.26 -4.35
C VAL A 62 -9.42 -1.04 -5.45
N SER A 63 -8.76 -2.14 -5.10
CA SER A 63 -8.13 -3.02 -6.07
C SER A 63 -9.17 -3.53 -7.06
N PRO A 64 -8.90 -3.59 -8.38
CA PRO A 64 -9.78 -4.27 -9.33
C PRO A 64 -10.06 -5.73 -8.96
N VAL A 65 -9.17 -6.39 -8.22
CA VAL A 65 -9.36 -7.77 -7.74
C VAL A 65 -10.32 -7.79 -6.55
N GLU A 66 -10.20 -6.84 -5.62
CA GLU A 66 -11.18 -6.67 -4.54
C GLU A 66 -12.54 -6.30 -5.10
N ASP A 67 -12.59 -5.35 -6.03
CA ASP A 67 -13.80 -4.92 -6.73
C ASP A 67 -14.41 -6.06 -7.54
N ALA A 68 -13.62 -6.89 -8.23
CA ALA A 68 -14.12 -8.09 -8.91
C ALA A 68 -14.63 -9.17 -7.92
N ALA A 69 -14.02 -9.28 -6.74
CA ALA A 69 -14.49 -10.19 -5.69
C ALA A 69 -15.81 -9.69 -5.07
N GLU A 70 -15.93 -8.38 -4.84
CA GLU A 70 -17.15 -7.73 -4.34
C GLU A 70 -18.27 -7.70 -5.39
N GLN A 71 -17.96 -7.44 -6.66
CA GLN A 71 -18.90 -7.50 -7.77
C GLN A 71 -19.30 -8.93 -8.13
N GLY A 72 -18.39 -9.89 -7.96
CA GLY A 72 -18.70 -11.32 -8.02
C GLY A 72 -19.53 -11.81 -6.82
N ALA A 73 -19.49 -11.06 -5.72
CA ALA A 73 -20.45 -11.13 -4.62
C ALA A 73 -21.65 -10.19 -4.82
N GLY A 74 -21.92 -9.80 -6.07
CA GLY A 74 -23.20 -9.22 -6.47
C GLY A 74 -24.36 -10.10 -5.99
N PRO A 75 -25.54 -9.52 -5.81
CA PRO A 75 -26.61 -10.15 -5.07
C PRO A 75 -26.94 -11.47 -5.76
N ARG A 76 -26.77 -12.58 -5.02
CA ARG A 76 -26.89 -13.91 -5.58
C ARG A 76 -28.31 -14.03 -6.10
N LEU A 77 -28.45 -14.09 -7.43
CA LEU A 77 -29.73 -14.40 -8.04
C LEU A 77 -30.13 -15.79 -7.52
N LEU A 78 -31.20 -15.83 -6.76
CA LEU A 78 -31.78 -17.06 -6.24
C LEU A 78 -32.38 -17.86 -7.40
N GLY A 79 -32.70 -19.13 -7.15
CA GLY A 79 -33.09 -20.09 -8.19
C GLY A 79 -34.24 -19.65 -9.11
N CYS A 80 -35.07 -18.71 -8.66
CA CYS A 80 -36.14 -18.05 -9.42
C CYS A 80 -35.64 -17.11 -10.55
N GLY A 81 -34.37 -16.69 -10.56
CA GLY A 81 -33.77 -15.82 -11.58
C GLY A 81 -34.16 -14.34 -11.51
N LEU A 82 -35.00 -13.93 -10.54
CA LEU A 82 -35.46 -12.56 -10.33
C LEU A 82 -35.38 -12.09 -8.87
N CYS A 83 -35.15 -13.00 -7.93
CA CYS A 83 -34.96 -12.74 -6.50
C CYS A 83 -33.46 -12.67 -6.22
N TYR A 84 -33.07 -11.88 -5.22
CA TYR A 84 -31.67 -11.65 -4.93
C TYR A 84 -31.44 -11.45 -3.43
N GLU A 85 -30.29 -11.88 -2.92
CA GLU A 85 -29.90 -11.62 -1.52
C GLU A 85 -29.17 -10.29 -1.40
N GLU A 86 -29.65 -9.41 -0.52
CA GLU A 86 -29.00 -8.14 -0.15
C GLU A 86 -28.80 -8.12 1.36
N GLY A 87 -27.54 -8.08 1.83
CA GLY A 87 -27.24 -8.03 3.26
C GLY A 87 -27.62 -9.29 4.07
N GLY A 88 -27.86 -10.42 3.41
CA GLY A 88 -28.32 -11.66 4.04
C GLY A 88 -29.84 -11.74 4.23
N GLU A 89 -30.59 -10.78 3.69
CA GLU A 89 -32.05 -10.84 3.57
C GLU A 89 -32.43 -11.13 2.11
N GLU A 90 -33.37 -12.05 1.93
CA GLU A 90 -33.88 -12.44 0.62
C GLU A 90 -34.93 -11.42 0.15
N VAL A 91 -34.59 -10.67 -0.90
CA VAL A 91 -35.47 -9.63 -1.46
C VAL A 91 -36.23 -10.20 -2.66
N HIS A 92 -37.57 -10.14 -2.58
CA HIS A 92 -38.49 -10.56 -3.64
C HIS A 92 -39.21 -9.36 -4.28
N PRO A 93 -38.61 -8.70 -5.28
CA PRO A 93 -39.19 -7.50 -5.88
C PRO A 93 -40.35 -7.77 -6.84
N HIS A 94 -40.72 -9.03 -7.10
CA HIS A 94 -41.77 -9.39 -8.05
C HIS A 94 -42.98 -10.05 -7.37
N PRO A 95 -44.22 -9.62 -7.71
CA PRO A 95 -45.45 -10.10 -7.05
C PRO A 95 -45.80 -11.57 -7.37
N GLU A 96 -45.06 -12.20 -8.28
CA GLU A 96 -45.25 -13.57 -8.74
C GLU A 96 -44.31 -14.59 -8.06
N CYS A 97 -43.44 -14.16 -7.13
CA CYS A 97 -42.60 -15.07 -6.36
C CYS A 97 -43.43 -15.79 -5.30
N THR A 98 -43.70 -17.08 -5.50
CA THR A 98 -44.52 -17.90 -4.59
C THR A 98 -43.71 -18.56 -3.47
N GLU A 99 -42.37 -18.49 -3.51
CA GLU A 99 -41.50 -19.06 -2.48
C GLU A 99 -41.50 -18.26 -1.17
N GLY A 100 -41.91 -16.98 -1.19
CA GLY A 100 -42.08 -16.12 -0.01
C GLY A 100 -43.52 -16.03 0.53
N VAL A 101 -44.49 -16.74 -0.06
CA VAL A 101 -45.83 -16.85 0.55
C VAL A 101 -45.75 -17.95 1.59
N GLU A 102 -45.15 -17.62 2.75
CA GLU A 102 -45.51 -18.32 3.98
C GLU A 102 -47.03 -18.21 4.10
N LEU A 103 -47.69 -19.29 3.71
CA LEU A 103 -49.04 -19.61 4.06
C LEU A 103 -49.16 -19.46 5.58
N LEU A 104 -49.57 -18.27 6.01
CA LEU A 104 -50.30 -18.03 7.26
C LEU A 104 -51.59 -18.85 7.20
N GLY A 105 -51.44 -20.17 7.28
CA GLY A 105 -52.46 -21.16 7.39
C GLY A 105 -52.57 -21.57 8.84
N VAL A 106 -53.63 -21.09 9.48
CA VAL A 106 -54.52 -21.86 10.37
C VAL A 106 -53.95 -23.21 10.80
N ALA A 107 -53.64 -23.29 12.09
CA ALA A 107 -53.17 -24.48 12.78
C ALA A 107 -53.94 -25.77 12.43
N ALA A 108 -53.19 -26.80 12.05
CA ALA A 108 -53.56 -28.19 12.30
C ALA A 108 -52.45 -28.80 13.18
N PRO A 109 -52.71 -29.03 14.48
CA PRO A 109 -51.74 -29.61 15.38
C PRO A 109 -51.87 -31.13 15.36
N ASP A 110 -51.28 -31.80 14.37
CA ASP A 110 -50.85 -33.20 14.49
C ASP A 110 -50.16 -33.65 13.20
N ALA A 111 -49.01 -34.32 13.37
CA ALA A 111 -48.18 -34.99 12.36
C ALA A 111 -47.06 -34.13 11.72
N PHE A 112 -45.83 -34.26 12.21
CA PHE A 112 -44.89 -35.29 11.70
C PHE A 112 -43.55 -35.17 12.43
N THR A 113 -43.20 -36.20 13.18
CA THR A 113 -41.85 -36.42 13.68
C THR A 113 -41.03 -37.04 12.55
N GLY A 114 -39.99 -36.34 12.08
CA GLY A 114 -38.98 -36.89 11.18
C GLY A 114 -37.60 -36.79 11.82
N PRO A 115 -36.86 -37.91 12.00
CA PRO A 115 -35.48 -37.90 12.48
C PRO A 115 -34.53 -37.75 11.29
N GLY A 116 -33.52 -36.90 11.40
CA GLY A 116 -32.50 -36.77 10.37
C GLY A 116 -31.51 -35.66 10.67
N GLU A 117 -30.61 -35.91 11.62
CA GLU A 117 -29.38 -35.15 11.81
C GLU A 117 -28.51 -35.24 10.55
N PRO A 118 -28.03 -34.13 9.97
CA PRO A 118 -26.84 -34.13 9.14
C PRO A 118 -25.64 -33.63 9.96
N GLU A 119 -25.27 -34.35 11.02
CA GLU A 119 -23.94 -34.19 11.64
C GLU A 119 -22.90 -35.07 10.92
N ALA A 120 -22.62 -34.79 9.65
CA ALA A 120 -21.44 -35.32 8.98
C ALA A 120 -21.22 -34.62 7.62
N ASP A 121 -20.42 -33.55 7.58
CA ASP A 121 -19.47 -33.36 6.45
C ASP A 121 -18.46 -32.20 6.58
N ALA A 122 -18.32 -31.56 7.75
CA ALA A 122 -17.23 -30.58 7.94
C ALA A 122 -15.83 -31.24 8.03
N ALA A 123 -15.75 -32.54 8.36
CA ALA A 123 -14.49 -33.25 8.50
C ALA A 123 -13.91 -33.78 7.16
N ALA A 124 -14.72 -33.91 6.11
CA ALA A 124 -14.25 -34.45 4.83
C ALA A 124 -13.48 -33.41 3.97
N MET A 125 -13.72 -32.11 4.17
CA MET A 125 -13.04 -31.04 3.43
C MET A 125 -11.57 -30.82 3.85
N VAL A 126 -11.14 -31.36 5.00
CA VAL A 126 -9.75 -31.26 5.47
C VAL A 126 -8.87 -32.41 4.92
N ALA A 127 -9.46 -33.50 4.43
CA ALA A 127 -8.72 -34.68 3.96
C ALA A 127 -8.26 -34.62 2.50
N ALA A 128 -8.66 -33.61 1.72
CA ALA A 128 -8.34 -33.50 0.30
C ALA A 128 -7.07 -32.68 0.01
N THR A 129 -6.41 -32.10 1.00
CA THR A 129 -5.13 -31.40 0.77
C THR A 129 -4.01 -32.43 0.67
N PRO A 130 -3.38 -32.63 -0.51
CA PRO A 130 -2.26 -33.54 -0.62
C PRO A 130 -1.12 -33.08 0.31
N PRO A 131 -0.45 -34.00 1.03
CA PRO A 131 0.58 -33.65 2.03
C PRO A 131 1.72 -32.81 1.43
N GLU A 132 2.00 -32.99 0.13
CA GLU A 132 2.95 -32.19 -0.65
C GLU A 132 2.63 -30.68 -0.65
N MET A 133 1.35 -30.28 -0.67
CA MET A 133 1.00 -28.85 -0.59
C MET A 133 1.21 -28.28 0.81
N VAL A 134 1.02 -29.09 1.86
CA VAL A 134 1.24 -28.67 3.25
C VAL A 134 2.73 -28.46 3.52
N GLU A 135 3.59 -29.38 3.06
CA GLU A 135 5.06 -29.23 3.18
C GLU A 135 5.57 -28.02 2.40
N ARG A 136 5.03 -27.77 1.20
CA ARG A 136 5.42 -26.63 0.37
C ARG A 136 4.98 -25.29 0.98
N ALA A 137 3.79 -25.25 1.61
CA ALA A 137 3.31 -24.08 2.34
C ALA A 137 4.13 -23.82 3.62
N MET A 138 4.47 -24.85 4.39
CA MET A 138 5.33 -24.70 5.57
C MET A 138 6.74 -24.22 5.21
N THR A 139 7.31 -24.75 4.12
CA THR A 139 8.64 -24.31 3.64
C THR A 139 8.63 -22.84 3.19
N ALA A 140 7.56 -22.41 2.50
CA ALA A 140 7.40 -21.01 2.11
C ALA A 140 7.25 -20.08 3.32
N ALA A 141 6.52 -20.50 4.37
CA ALA A 141 6.35 -19.73 5.60
C ALA A 141 7.67 -19.54 6.36
N LEU A 142 8.54 -20.56 6.41
CA LEU A 142 9.87 -20.48 7.03
C LEU A 142 10.81 -19.53 6.27
N LEU A 143 10.82 -19.59 4.93
CA LEU A 143 11.61 -18.66 4.11
C LEU A 143 11.15 -17.20 4.26
N ALA A 144 9.85 -16.97 4.41
CA ALA A 144 9.30 -15.63 4.62
C ALA A 144 9.69 -15.04 5.99
N THR A 145 9.81 -15.88 7.03
CA THR A 145 10.21 -15.43 8.37
C THR A 145 11.70 -15.07 8.45
N ASP A 146 12.58 -15.82 7.76
CA ASP A 146 14.01 -15.49 7.67
C ASP A 146 14.28 -14.16 6.95
N LEU A 147 13.50 -13.88 5.90
CA LEU A 147 13.62 -12.62 5.16
C LEU A 147 13.13 -11.41 5.99
N ALA A 148 12.08 -11.60 6.79
CA ALA A 148 11.59 -10.58 7.72
C ALA A 148 12.59 -10.29 8.85
N ALA A 149 13.25 -11.32 9.40
CA ALA A 149 14.29 -11.17 10.41
C ALA A 149 15.53 -10.43 9.86
N SER A 150 15.91 -10.73 8.62
CA SER A 150 17.03 -10.07 7.93
C SER A 150 16.79 -8.57 7.70
N ASN A 151 15.54 -8.18 7.42
CA ASN A 151 15.18 -6.76 7.23
C ASN A 151 15.11 -5.97 8.55
N ALA A 152 14.81 -6.63 9.67
CA ALA A 152 14.77 -5.97 10.99
C ALA A 152 16.16 -5.61 11.53
N ALA A 153 17.22 -6.34 11.15
CA ALA A 153 18.57 -6.11 11.63
C ALA A 153 19.33 -4.95 10.93
N GLY A 154 18.78 -4.38 9.85
CA GLY A 154 19.42 -3.31 9.07
C GLY A 154 19.15 -1.86 9.55
N GLY A 155 18.32 -1.68 10.58
CA GLY A 155 17.91 -0.36 11.09
C GLY A 155 18.89 0.24 12.10
N GLY A 156 20.18 0.30 11.74
CA GLY A 156 21.22 0.90 12.58
C GLY A 156 21.18 2.43 12.56
N ASP A 157 20.75 2.98 13.69
CA ASP A 157 21.36 4.10 14.42
C ASP A 157 22.02 5.22 13.60
N GLY A 158 21.38 6.39 13.59
CA GLY A 158 21.94 7.55 12.92
C GLY A 158 21.10 8.80 13.05
N SER A 159 20.69 9.16 14.26
CA SER A 159 20.30 10.55 14.57
C SER A 159 20.47 10.83 16.06
N ASP A 160 21.71 10.75 16.53
CA ASP A 160 22.24 11.76 17.44
C ASP A 160 22.35 13.06 16.63
N ARG A 161 21.27 13.84 16.64
CA ARG A 161 21.30 15.26 16.30
C ARG A 161 21.06 15.98 17.59
N SER A 162 22.17 16.38 18.20
CA SER A 162 22.19 17.40 19.23
C SER A 162 21.28 18.55 18.79
N ASP A 163 20.22 18.74 19.55
CA ASP A 163 19.36 19.93 19.55
C ASP A 163 20.11 21.00 20.36
N PRO A 164 20.63 22.08 19.74
CA PRO A 164 21.07 23.22 20.50
C PRO A 164 19.82 24.03 20.82
N GLY A 165 19.37 23.91 22.07
CA GLY A 165 18.21 24.64 22.59
C GLY A 165 18.25 26.11 22.18
N HIS A 166 17.25 26.52 21.40
CA HIS A 166 17.04 27.91 21.07
C HIS A 166 16.19 28.54 22.19
N ASP A 167 16.90 29.22 23.09
CA ASP A 167 16.37 30.05 24.16
C ASP A 167 15.62 31.26 23.54
N THR A 168 14.29 31.20 23.48
CA THR A 168 13.46 32.32 23.06
C THR A 168 13.25 33.27 24.24
N GLY A 169 14.21 34.15 24.47
CA GLY A 169 14.02 35.35 25.28
C GLY A 169 13.29 36.44 24.47
N PRO A 170 12.27 37.12 25.02
CA PRO A 170 11.60 38.22 24.31
C PRO A 170 12.36 39.53 24.56
N ALA A 171 12.94 40.10 23.50
CA ALA A 171 13.40 41.49 23.53
C ALA A 171 13.32 42.10 22.13
N ASP A 172 12.21 42.82 21.92
CA ASP A 172 12.13 44.11 21.25
C ASP A 172 13.49 44.73 20.87
N ARG A 173 13.85 44.69 19.58
CA ARG A 173 14.83 45.62 18.98
C ARG A 173 14.47 45.91 17.52
N PRO A 174 14.48 47.19 17.11
CA PRO A 174 14.22 47.57 15.73
C PRO A 174 15.46 47.34 14.84
N ASP A 175 15.17 46.99 13.59
CA ASP A 175 15.79 47.47 12.34
C ASP A 175 17.13 48.21 12.51
N GLU A 176 18.25 47.62 12.06
CA GLU A 176 19.32 48.26 11.29
C GLU A 176 20.15 47.19 10.54
N GLY A 177 20.44 47.45 9.27
CA GLY A 177 21.06 46.52 8.33
C GLY A 177 22.49 46.11 8.65
N GLY A 178 22.80 44.85 8.36
CA GLY A 178 24.14 44.31 8.26
C GLY A 178 24.23 43.46 7.00
N GLY A 179 24.97 43.94 6.00
CA GLY A 179 25.27 43.19 4.79
C GLY A 179 26.32 42.14 5.10
N ASP A 180 25.89 40.89 5.24
CA ASP A 180 26.81 39.75 5.31
C ASP A 180 27.09 39.27 3.89
N GLU A 181 28.13 39.84 3.31
CA GLU A 181 28.77 39.37 2.08
C GLU A 181 29.24 37.93 2.31
N HIS A 182 28.35 36.97 2.08
CA HIS A 182 28.68 35.55 2.03
C HIS A 182 29.61 35.36 0.83
N ALA A 183 30.91 35.47 1.11
CA ALA A 183 32.00 35.13 0.23
C ALA A 183 31.64 33.83 -0.48
N ALA A 184 31.44 33.95 -1.80
CA ALA A 184 31.24 32.85 -2.71
C ALA A 184 32.40 31.87 -2.52
N GLY A 185 32.14 30.82 -1.74
CA GLY A 185 33.04 29.68 -1.58
C GLY A 185 33.31 29.15 -2.98
N GLY A 186 34.54 29.37 -3.45
CA GLY A 186 34.99 28.98 -4.77
C GLY A 186 34.63 27.53 -5.04
N ASP A 187 33.63 27.36 -5.90
CA ASP A 187 33.19 26.10 -6.46
C ASP A 187 34.42 25.49 -7.14
N SER A 188 35.11 24.62 -6.41
CA SER A 188 36.24 23.85 -6.88
C SER A 188 35.69 22.74 -7.76
N THR A 189 35.05 23.11 -8.88
CA THR A 189 34.46 22.21 -9.88
C THR A 189 35.57 21.63 -10.76
N GLY A 190 36.46 20.90 -10.11
CA GLY A 190 37.23 19.84 -10.75
C GLY A 190 36.48 18.51 -10.58
N PRO A 191 36.48 17.62 -11.58
CA PRO A 191 36.09 16.23 -11.34
C PRO A 191 37.03 15.64 -10.27
N PHE A 192 36.46 14.97 -9.27
CA PHE A 192 37.20 14.26 -8.22
C PHE A 192 37.37 12.78 -8.64
N PRO A 193 38.46 12.39 -9.33
CA PRO A 193 38.66 11.01 -9.74
C PRO A 193 38.92 10.09 -8.54
N CYS A 194 38.46 8.84 -8.63
CA CYS A 194 38.88 7.80 -7.70
C CYS A 194 40.31 7.34 -8.03
N ASN A 195 41.15 7.14 -7.01
CA ASN A 195 42.52 6.65 -7.22
C ASN A 195 42.60 5.12 -7.43
N ARG A 196 41.47 4.40 -7.29
CA ARG A 196 41.40 2.94 -7.45
C ARG A 196 40.62 2.48 -8.68
N CYS A 197 39.83 3.35 -9.29
CA CYS A 197 39.09 3.05 -10.51
C CYS A 197 38.91 4.31 -11.39
N ALA A 198 38.49 4.13 -12.65
CA ALA A 198 38.36 5.23 -13.60
C ALA A 198 37.14 6.15 -13.37
N ARG A 199 36.37 5.99 -12.28
CA ARG A 199 35.19 6.83 -12.00
C ARG A 199 35.58 8.20 -11.45
N SER A 200 34.87 9.24 -11.89
CA SER A 200 34.98 10.61 -11.38
C SER A 200 33.68 11.08 -10.73
N PHE A 201 33.81 11.93 -9.70
CA PHE A 201 32.70 12.43 -8.92
C PHE A 201 32.62 13.95 -8.99
N ARG A 202 31.42 14.50 -8.84
CA ARG A 202 31.19 15.95 -8.80
C ARG A 202 31.56 16.58 -7.46
N THR A 203 31.72 15.77 -6.42
CA THR A 203 32.07 16.24 -5.07
C THR A 203 33.06 15.29 -4.43
N GLU A 204 33.96 15.84 -3.59
CA GLU A 204 34.90 15.06 -2.79
C GLU A 204 34.20 14.03 -1.89
N ARG A 205 33.10 14.44 -1.25
CA ARG A 205 32.27 13.57 -0.42
C ARG A 205 31.76 12.34 -1.18
N GLY A 206 31.38 12.52 -2.45
CA GLY A 206 30.93 11.42 -3.30
C GLY A 206 32.04 10.41 -3.60
N ARG A 207 33.25 10.89 -3.91
CA ARG A 207 34.44 10.05 -4.13
C ARG A 207 34.76 9.22 -2.88
N ASP A 208 34.71 9.84 -1.70
CA ASP A 208 35.08 9.19 -0.45
C ASP A 208 34.07 8.12 -0.01
N SER A 209 32.77 8.36 -0.16
CA SER A 209 31.74 7.33 0.07
C SER A 209 31.91 6.14 -0.86
N HIS A 210 32.17 6.40 -2.15
CA HIS A 210 32.45 5.33 -3.12
C HIS A 210 33.67 4.49 -2.73
N ARG A 211 34.76 5.13 -2.29
CA ARG A 211 35.97 4.41 -1.85
C ARG A 211 35.69 3.46 -0.69
N ARG A 212 34.89 3.86 0.29
CA ARG A 212 34.56 3.02 1.46
C ARG A 212 33.68 1.82 1.08
N GLN A 213 32.72 2.01 0.18
CA GLN A 213 31.75 0.98 -0.20
C GLN A 213 32.31 -0.03 -1.21
N VAL A 214 33.07 0.44 -2.19
CA VAL A 214 33.49 -0.38 -3.34
C VAL A 214 34.92 -0.90 -3.19
N HIS A 215 35.75 -0.23 -2.40
CA HIS A 215 37.16 -0.57 -2.23
C HIS A 215 37.55 -0.81 -0.78
N GLN A 216 36.62 -1.35 0.02
CA GLN A 216 36.93 -1.79 1.38
C GLN A 216 38.03 -2.85 1.32
N GLU A 217 39.17 -2.59 1.95
CA GLU A 217 40.27 -3.56 2.04
C GLU A 217 39.80 -4.70 2.94
N VAL A 218 39.78 -5.91 2.38
CA VAL A 218 39.67 -7.17 3.11
C VAL A 218 41.05 -7.60 3.55
#